data_AF-A0A7J6VJJ0-F1
#
_entry.id   AF-A0A7J6VJJ0-F1
#
_cell.length_a   1.000
_cell.length_b   1.000
_cell.length_c   1.000
_cell.angle_alpha   90.00
_cell.angle_beta   90.00
_cell.angle_gamma   90.00
#
_symmetry.space_group_name_H-M   'P 1'
#
loop_
_entity.id
_entity.type
_entity.pdbx_description
1 polymer ?
#
loop_
_entity_poly.entity_id
_entity_poly.type
_entity_poly.pdbx_seq_one_letter_code
_entity_poly.pdbx_strand_id
1 'polypeptide(L)'
;MAGGSNTMQESVTRIEQNISELVGVDGDVQSDVQSPGSSLMVRLEAIEKKQTELSELLDNLSHDMEQLAQKSSDELGVLKRAMNGGNSMDVLKKVPEPKAFSGARDAKELENFLWDMEQYFFVVRTPIEQQVTLT
;
A
#
# COMPACT_ATOMS: atom_id res chain seq x y z
N MET A 1 58.19 -58.55 57.03
CA MET A 1 57.19 -57.47 56.92
C MET A 1 57.15 -57.05 55.45
N ALA A 2 56.21 -57.58 54.67
CA ALA A 2 56.09 -57.31 53.23
C ALA A 2 54.60 -57.21 52.89
N GLY A 3 53.99 -56.06 53.19
CA GLY A 3 52.55 -55.84 52.99
C GLY A 3 52.18 -54.46 52.45
N GLY A 4 53.16 -53.57 52.26
CA GLY A 4 52.91 -52.19 51.79
C GLY A 4 52.96 -52.01 50.27
N SER A 5 53.51 -52.97 49.52
CA SER A 5 53.74 -52.79 48.07
C SER A 5 52.47 -52.99 47.23
N ASN A 6 51.54 -53.84 47.67
CA ASN A 6 50.32 -54.15 46.90
C ASN A 6 49.25 -53.04 47.02
N THR A 7 49.13 -52.42 48.19
CA THR A 7 48.12 -51.38 48.45
C THR A 7 48.41 -50.09 47.67
N MET A 8 49.69 -49.78 47.48
CA MET A 8 50.11 -48.61 46.72
C MET A 8 49.86 -48.82 45.22
N GLN A 9 50.09 -50.02 44.70
CA GLN A 9 49.79 -50.34 43.30
C GLN A 9 48.30 -50.27 43.00
N GLU A 10 47.45 -50.83 43.85
CA GLU A 10 45.99 -50.74 43.71
C GLU A 10 45.49 -49.29 43.72
N SER A 11 46.06 -48.44 44.59
CA SER A 11 45.69 -47.01 44.63
C SER A 11 46.12 -46.26 43.36
N VAL A 12 47.29 -46.59 42.80
CA VAL A 12 47.78 -45.97 41.56
C VAL A 12 46.91 -46.39 40.38
N THR A 13 46.58 -47.68 40.25
CA THR A 13 45.68 -48.16 39.19
C THR A 13 44.30 -47.51 39.27
N ARG A 14 43.78 -47.30 40.48
CA ARG A 14 42.49 -46.65 40.69
C ARG A 14 42.53 -45.15 40.35
N ILE A 15 43.65 -44.49 40.63
CA ILE A 15 43.88 -43.09 40.23
C ILE A 15 44.01 -42.99 38.71
N GLU A 16 44.77 -43.88 38.07
CA GLU A 16 44.92 -43.93 36.61
C GLU A 16 43.58 -44.20 35.90
N GLN A 17 42.76 -45.09 36.45
CA GLN A 17 41.41 -45.35 35.94
C GLN A 17 40.49 -44.13 36.12
N ASN A 18 40.50 -43.51 37.30
CA ASN A 18 39.70 -42.30 37.56
C ASN A 18 40.15 -41.13 36.66
N ILE A 19 41.45 -40.97 36.42
CA ILE A 19 41.99 -39.96 35.49
C ILE A 19 41.56 -40.27 34.06
N SER A 20 41.58 -41.54 33.65
CA SER A 20 41.12 -41.95 32.32
C SER A 20 39.62 -41.69 32.12
N GLU A 21 38.82 -41.90 33.15
CA GLU A 21 37.39 -41.56 33.17
C GLU A 21 37.18 -40.03 33.16
N LEU A 22 37.96 -39.27 33.93
CA LEU A 22 37.86 -37.81 33.99
C LEU A 22 38.28 -37.15 32.66
N VAL A 23 39.33 -37.67 32.02
CA VAL A 23 39.82 -37.20 30.70
C VAL A 23 38.86 -37.62 29.58
N GLY A 24 38.15 -38.73 29.72
CA GLY A 24 37.08 -39.14 28.81
C GLY A 24 35.82 -38.26 28.89
N VAL A 25 35.62 -37.54 29.99
CA VAL A 25 34.46 -36.65 30.23
C VAL A 25 34.68 -35.23 29.72
N ASP A 26 35.91 -34.85 29.35
CA ASP A 26 36.22 -33.52 28.79
C ASP A 26 35.83 -33.38 27.30
N GLY A 27 35.38 -34.47 26.66
CA GLY A 27 35.06 -34.51 25.23
C GLY A 27 33.64 -34.11 24.84
N ASP A 28 32.70 -33.93 25.79
CA ASP A 28 31.26 -33.81 25.47
C ASP A 28 30.56 -32.59 26.08
N VAL A 29 31.32 -31.56 26.48
CA VAL A 29 30.74 -30.25 26.87
C VAL A 29 30.79 -29.24 25.71
N GLN A 30 31.25 -29.66 24.52
CA GLN A 30 31.54 -28.76 23.40
C GLN A 30 30.79 -29.09 22.10
N SER A 31 29.54 -29.55 22.15
CA SER A 31 28.71 -29.65 20.94
C SER A 31 27.56 -28.64 20.86
N ASP A 32 27.06 -28.10 21.98
CA ASP A 32 25.74 -27.45 21.96
C ASP A 32 25.75 -25.94 22.25
N VAL A 33 26.92 -25.32 22.39
CA VAL A 33 26.99 -23.85 22.51
C VAL A 33 27.42 -23.26 21.17
N GLN A 34 26.46 -23.11 20.25
CA GLN A 34 26.52 -21.95 19.38
C GLN A 34 26.62 -20.73 20.30
N SER A 35 27.80 -20.09 20.36
CA SER A 35 28.01 -18.91 21.19
C SER A 35 26.85 -17.94 21.00
N PRO A 36 26.20 -17.46 22.08
CA PRO A 36 25.13 -16.47 21.98
C PRO A 36 25.51 -15.28 21.08
N GLY A 37 26.80 -14.93 21.01
CA GLY A 37 27.32 -13.91 20.11
C GLY A 37 27.16 -14.23 18.62
N SER A 38 27.38 -15.49 18.21
CA SER A 38 27.22 -15.92 16.81
C SER A 38 25.75 -15.93 16.38
N SER A 39 24.84 -16.37 17.25
CA SER A 39 23.39 -16.34 16.99
C SER A 39 22.84 -14.90 16.88
N LEU A 40 23.32 -14.00 17.75
CA LEU A 40 22.97 -12.58 17.67
C LEU A 40 23.50 -11.91 16.40
N MET A 41 24.71 -12.27 15.95
CA MET A 41 25.30 -11.73 14.73
C MET A 41 24.48 -12.09 13.48
N VAL A 42 24.07 -13.36 13.35
CA VAL A 42 23.21 -13.80 12.23
C VAL A 42 21.86 -13.08 12.24
N ARG A 43 21.28 -12.87 13.43
CA ARG A 43 20.02 -12.14 13.56
C ARG A 43 20.16 -10.66 13.22
N LEU A 44 21.28 -10.02 13.57
CA LEU A 44 21.57 -8.64 13.20
C LEU A 44 21.69 -8.49 11.69
N GLU A 45 22.46 -9.37 11.04
CA GLU A 45 22.61 -9.36 9.57
C GLU A 45 21.25 -9.55 8.87
N ALA A 46 20.41 -10.44 9.39
CA ALA A 46 19.05 -10.61 8.86
C ALA A 46 18.15 -9.38 9.06
N ILE A 47 18.32 -8.63 10.16
CA ILE A 47 17.60 -7.38 10.41
C ILE A 47 18.10 -6.30 9.46
N GLU A 48 19.41 -6.14 9.31
CA GLU A 48 20.02 -5.16 8.41
C GLU A 48 19.58 -5.41 6.97
N LYS A 49 19.59 -6.66 6.51
CA LYS A 49 19.09 -7.05 5.20
C LYS A 49 17.63 -6.65 5.01
N LYS A 50 16.76 -6.99 5.96
CA LYS A 50 15.32 -6.63 5.90
C LYS A 50 15.11 -5.12 5.95
N GLN A 51 15.96 -4.39 6.66
CA GLN A 51 15.91 -2.93 6.72
C GLN A 51 16.23 -2.34 5.35
N THR A 52 17.25 -2.87 4.65
CA THR A 52 17.55 -2.47 3.27
C THR A 52 16.41 -2.79 2.31
N GLU A 53 15.85 -4.01 2.37
CA GLU A 53 14.71 -4.41 1.53
C GLU A 53 13.48 -3.53 1.76
N LEU A 54 13.20 -3.17 3.02
CA LEU A 54 12.09 -2.29 3.38
C LEU A 54 12.32 -0.87 2.86
N SER A 55 13.55 -0.35 2.95
CA SER A 55 13.91 0.95 2.39
C SER A 55 13.70 0.98 0.87
N GLU A 56 14.18 -0.03 0.14
CA GLU A 56 13.97 -0.13 -1.31
C GLU A 56 12.49 -0.20 -1.69
N LEU A 57 11.68 -0.94 -0.92
CA LEU A 57 10.25 -1.03 -1.16
C LEU A 57 9.55 0.31 -0.93
N LEU A 58 9.94 1.06 0.10
CA LEU A 58 9.41 2.41 0.35
C LEU A 58 9.77 3.40 -0.75
N ASP A 59 11.01 3.35 -1.23
CA ASP A 59 11.48 4.22 -2.32
C ASP A 59 10.69 3.93 -3.61
N ASN A 60 10.50 2.65 -3.94
CA ASN A 60 9.69 2.24 -5.09
C ASN A 60 8.24 2.70 -4.96
N LEU A 61 7.63 2.53 -3.78
CA LEU A 61 6.26 2.97 -3.54
C LEU A 61 6.12 4.49 -3.64
N SER A 62 7.08 5.25 -3.10
CA SER A 62 7.09 6.71 -3.20
C SER A 62 7.19 7.15 -4.66
N HIS A 63 8.03 6.48 -5.44
CA HIS A 63 8.18 6.74 -6.87
C HIS A 63 6.88 6.46 -7.63
N ASP A 64 6.21 5.34 -7.36
CA ASP A 64 4.93 4.99 -7.97
C ASP A 64 3.83 6.00 -7.62
N MET A 65 3.80 6.46 -6.36
CA MET A 65 2.87 7.50 -5.92
C MET A 65 3.10 8.84 -6.65
N GLU A 66 4.35 9.24 -6.84
CA GLU A 66 4.70 10.45 -7.61
C GLU A 66 4.28 10.32 -9.08
N GLN A 67 4.56 9.17 -9.71
CA GLN A 67 4.14 8.92 -11.09
C GLN A 67 2.62 8.97 -11.24
N LEU A 68 1.89 8.36 -10.30
CA LEU A 68 0.43 8.36 -10.32
C LEU A 68 -0.14 9.78 -10.13
N ALA A 69 0.43 10.55 -9.21
CA ALA A 69 0.04 11.94 -8.98
C ALA A 69 0.30 12.81 -10.22
N GLN A 70 1.45 12.64 -10.87
CA GLN A 70 1.80 13.36 -12.09
C GLN A 70 0.85 13.01 -13.23
N LYS A 71 0.60 11.71 -13.46
CA LYS A 71 -0.32 11.25 -14.50
C LYS A 71 -1.74 11.81 -14.29
N SER A 72 -2.24 11.78 -13.06
CA SER A 72 -3.55 12.36 -12.72
C SER A 72 -3.59 13.86 -12.98
N SER A 73 -2.54 14.60 -12.60
CA SER A 73 -2.42 16.04 -12.88
C SER A 73 -2.44 16.34 -14.38
N ASP A 74 -1.74 15.54 -15.18
CA ASP A 74 -1.68 15.69 -16.64
C ASP A 74 -3.03 15.41 -17.29
N GLU A 75 -3.72 14.32 -16.88
CA GLU A 75 -5.07 13.99 -17.35
C GLU A 75 -6.09 15.09 -17.01
N LEU A 76 -6.03 15.62 -15.78
CA LEU A 76 -6.86 16.76 -15.37
C LEU A 76 -6.52 18.02 -16.16
N GLY A 77 -5.24 18.24 -16.47
CA GLY A 77 -4.78 19.34 -17.31
C GLY A 77 -5.34 19.27 -18.73
N VAL A 78 -5.34 18.08 -19.34
CA VAL A 78 -5.93 17.84 -20.66
C VAL A 78 -7.45 18.02 -20.61
N LEU A 79 -8.14 17.43 -19.64
CA LEU A 79 -9.59 17.57 -19.48
C LEU A 79 -10.01 19.03 -19.29
N LYS A 80 -9.28 19.77 -18.45
CA LYS A 80 -9.52 21.21 -18.23
C LYS A 80 -9.30 22.02 -19.51
N ARG A 81 -8.27 21.71 -20.29
CA ARG A 81 -8.03 22.36 -21.59
C ARG A 81 -9.10 22.01 -22.62
N ALA A 82 -9.57 20.77 -22.67
CA ALA A 82 -10.67 20.37 -23.54
C ALA A 82 -11.98 21.08 -23.15
N MET A 83 -12.29 21.15 -21.85
CA MET A 83 -13.48 21.84 -21.33
C MET A 83 -13.43 23.36 -21.53
N ASN A 84 -12.25 23.97 -21.38
CA ASN A 84 -12.06 25.40 -21.61
C ASN A 84 -11.87 25.76 -23.10
N GLY A 85 -11.45 24.79 -23.93
CA GLY A 85 -11.30 24.93 -25.38
C GLY A 85 -12.61 24.77 -26.15
N GLY A 86 -13.64 24.20 -25.52
CA GLY A 86 -15.00 24.19 -26.03
C GLY A 86 -15.95 24.84 -25.03
N ASN A 87 -16.07 26.18 -25.06
CA ASN A 87 -17.19 27.00 -24.59
C ASN A 87 -18.16 26.40 -23.51
N SER A 88 -17.66 25.78 -22.42
CA SER A 88 -18.52 25.12 -21.44
C SER A 88 -18.15 25.41 -19.99
N MET A 89 -17.64 26.61 -19.72
CA MET A 89 -17.67 27.18 -18.35
C MET A 89 -18.57 28.42 -18.27
N ASP A 90 -19.52 28.53 -19.20
CA ASP A 90 -20.60 29.52 -19.18
C ASP A 90 -21.99 28.84 -19.33
N VAL A 91 -22.04 27.50 -19.39
CA VAL A 91 -23.28 26.69 -19.50
C VAL A 91 -23.84 26.31 -18.12
N LEU A 92 -23.11 26.61 -17.04
CA LEU A 92 -23.69 26.75 -15.70
C LEU A 92 -24.32 28.13 -15.49
N LYS A 93 -24.61 28.89 -16.56
CA LYS A 93 -25.73 29.83 -16.53
C LYS A 93 -26.95 29.00 -16.15
N LYS A 94 -27.34 29.11 -14.87
CA LYS A 94 -28.56 28.54 -14.28
C LYS A 94 -29.60 28.44 -15.39
N VAL A 95 -29.94 27.21 -15.76
CA VAL A 95 -31.00 26.98 -16.74
C VAL A 95 -32.17 27.84 -16.30
N PRO A 96 -32.56 28.86 -17.08
CA PRO A 96 -33.58 29.79 -16.63
C PRO A 96 -34.89 29.02 -16.52
N GLU A 97 -35.43 28.91 -15.31
CA GLU A 97 -36.69 28.22 -15.09
C GLU A 97 -37.78 28.96 -15.88
N PRO A 98 -38.50 28.29 -16.81
CA PRO A 98 -39.49 28.93 -17.63
C PRO A 98 -40.63 29.41 -16.74
N LYS A 99 -41.13 30.62 -17.02
CA LYS A 99 -42.21 31.19 -16.24
C LYS A 99 -43.46 30.32 -16.38
N ALA A 100 -44.15 30.04 -15.26
CA ALA A 100 -45.40 29.28 -15.30
C ALA A 100 -46.47 30.02 -16.12
N PHE A 101 -47.17 29.30 -17.01
CA PHE A 101 -48.32 29.81 -17.75
C PHE A 101 -49.50 30.01 -16.78
N SER A 102 -50.02 31.23 -16.68
CA SER A 102 -51.13 31.53 -15.76
C SER A 102 -52.49 31.07 -16.28
N GLY A 103 -52.57 30.62 -17.54
CA GLY A 103 -53.82 30.17 -18.16
C GLY A 103 -54.71 31.32 -18.64
N ALA A 104 -54.24 32.57 -18.64
CA ALA A 104 -55.02 33.67 -19.15
C ALA A 104 -55.19 33.55 -20.67
N ARG A 105 -56.31 34.06 -21.18
CA ARG A 105 -56.57 34.16 -22.63
C ARG A 105 -55.85 35.36 -23.22
N ASP A 106 -54.54 35.43 -23.00
CA ASP A 106 -53.63 36.47 -23.50
C ASP A 106 -52.65 35.86 -24.50
N ALA A 107 -52.73 36.29 -25.75
CA ALA A 107 -51.86 35.82 -26.82
C ALA A 107 -50.38 36.12 -26.54
N LYS A 108 -50.08 37.23 -25.88
CA LYS A 108 -48.71 37.63 -25.54
C LYS A 108 -48.14 36.77 -24.42
N GLU A 109 -48.97 36.35 -23.47
CA GLU A 109 -48.55 35.41 -22.44
C GLU A 109 -48.21 34.05 -23.04
N LEU A 110 -49.06 33.56 -23.94
CA LEU A 110 -48.82 32.29 -24.63
C LEU A 110 -47.53 32.33 -25.46
N GLU A 111 -47.29 33.42 -26.20
CA GLU A 111 -46.06 33.62 -26.98
C GLU A 111 -44.81 33.64 -26.09
N ASN A 112 -44.84 34.39 -24.99
CA ASN A 112 -43.72 34.45 -24.04
C ASN A 112 -43.44 33.07 -23.40
N PHE A 113 -44.49 32.34 -23.03
CA PHE A 113 -44.35 31.00 -22.45
C PHE A 113 -43.70 30.03 -23.43
N LEU A 114 -44.15 30.02 -24.69
CA LEU A 114 -43.57 29.16 -25.72
C LEU A 114 -42.10 29.52 -25.98
N TRP A 115 -41.79 30.82 -26.05
CA TRP A 115 -40.41 31.28 -26.23
C TRP A 115 -39.50 30.87 -25.05
N ASP A 116 -39.96 31.04 -23.81
CA ASP A 116 -39.22 30.61 -22.60
C ASP A 116 -38.97 29.09 -22.60
N MET A 117 -39.97 28.30 -23.00
CA MET A 117 -39.85 26.83 -23.09
C MET A 117 -38.86 26.39 -24.18
N GLU A 118 -38.87 27.05 -25.34
CA GLU A 118 -37.91 26.78 -26.42
C GLU A 118 -36.47 27.04 -25.96
N GLN A 119 -36.23 28.16 -25.28
CA GLN A 119 -34.91 28.48 -24.73
C GLN A 119 -34.49 27.49 -23.64
N TYR A 120 -35.43 27.10 -22.75
CA TYR A 120 -35.18 26.09 -21.72
C TYR A 120 -34.72 24.77 -22.33
N PHE A 121 -35.45 24.23 -23.31
CA PHE A 121 -35.09 22.95 -23.94
C PHE A 121 -33.80 23.04 -24.76
N PHE A 122 -33.50 24.18 -25.38
CA PHE A 122 -32.26 24.39 -26.10
C PHE A 122 -31.04 24.33 -25.18
N VAL A 123 -31.13 24.95 -23.99
CA VAL A 123 -30.05 24.95 -23.00
C VAL A 123 -29.90 23.59 -22.30
N VAL A 124 -31.00 22.89 -22.05
CA VAL A 124 -30.98 21.55 -21.40
C VAL A 124 -30.47 20.45 -22.35
N ARG A 125 -30.61 20.61 -23.68
CA ARG A 125 -30.25 19.60 -24.70
C ARG A 125 -28.75 19.41 -24.99
N THR A 126 -27.83 19.86 -24.14
CA THR A 126 -26.48 19.26 -24.06
C THR A 126 -26.62 17.72 -24.00
N PRO A 127 -25.90 16.94 -24.83
CA PRO A 127 -26.50 15.86 -25.60
C PRO A 127 -27.14 14.77 -24.73
N ILE A 128 -28.47 14.69 -24.79
CA ILE A 128 -29.23 13.49 -24.42
C ILE A 128 -29.19 12.57 -25.65
N GLU A 129 -28.03 11.97 -25.90
CA GLU A 129 -27.85 10.86 -26.85
C GLU A 129 -28.37 9.54 -26.22
N GLN A 130 -29.52 9.56 -25.54
CA GLN A 130 -30.15 8.34 -25.02
C GLN A 130 -31.67 8.41 -25.14
N GLN A 131 -32.15 7.79 -26.21
CA GLN A 131 -33.35 6.95 -26.30
C GLN A 131 -34.57 7.36 -25.46
N VAL A 132 -35.59 7.88 -26.15
CA VAL A 132 -36.95 7.41 -25.89
C VAL A 132 -37.49 6.83 -27.18
N THR A 133 -37.29 5.52 -27.35
CA THR A 133 -38.11 4.70 -28.24
C THR A 133 -39.57 4.84 -27.79
N LEU A 134 -40.34 5.64 -28.52
CA LEU A 134 -41.80 5.56 -28.49
C LEU A 134 -42.21 4.19 -29.04
N THR A 135 -42.77 3.34 -28.19
CA THR A 135 -43.55 2.16 -28.56
C THR A 135 -45.03 2.50 -28.47
#